data_AF-A0A0F9AXT7-F1
#
_entry.id   AF-A0A0F9AXT7-F1
#
_cell.length_a   1.000
_cell.length_b   1.000
_cell.length_c   1.000
_cell.angle_alpha   90.00
_cell.angle_beta   90.00
_cell.angle_gamma   90.00
#
_symmetry.space_group_name_H-M   'P 1'
#
loop_
_entity.id
_entity.type
_entity.pdbx_description
1 polymer ?
#
loop_
_entity_poly.entity_id
_entity_poly.type
_entity_poly.pdbx_seq_one_letter_code
_entity_poly.pdbx_strand_id
1 'polypeptide(L)'
;EKGTPYNSEYRLKTKQGEWRWFKARCKSLRDKSGKAYRVAGATTDITEQKRAEEALQESEERFALTTAGSGDGLWDLDVAGQHMWYSKPYRKMLGYEEADDYPNTLASWSDALHPDDHEPTLKALHSHLEKGTPYNVEFRLLTKQGEWRWFNARCKSLRDEHGQSYRAAGAITDITDHKQQGIELKQANFSSEMAMNLSHIGSWWMDYSVDHDSFYLAPSTLGLLGEPPSEEASLITVEHWVENVIRTNKELGEVAVAAFRLALEDASAKIDVIYQYTRPIDGDVVWMRAIGKVIRDDSGNVTNVHGVIKDITEQKKTELELSQKHEELVRLIEELPIPATQTDNDGNVLHINHSFVDLLGYTIEDIPTVESHWELFYPDPKYRKQLKAAWTHSVKKSAKTGLAIDPMLL
;
A
#
# COMPACT_ATOMS: atom_id res chain seq x y z
N GLU A 1 6.90 -57.53 -55.44
CA GLU A 1 7.31 -56.20 -55.94
C GLU A 1 8.84 -56.08 -55.94
N LYS A 2 9.38 -55.13 -56.72
CA LYS A 2 10.83 -54.90 -56.96
C LYS A 2 11.61 -54.87 -55.64
N GLY A 3 12.86 -55.32 -55.65
CA GLY A 3 13.69 -55.53 -54.44
C GLY A 3 14.03 -54.26 -53.66
N THR A 4 13.03 -53.66 -53.01
CA THR A 4 13.17 -52.55 -52.08
C THR A 4 14.01 -53.03 -50.89
N PRO A 5 15.11 -52.33 -50.54
CA PRO A 5 15.86 -52.65 -49.33
C PRO A 5 14.92 -52.56 -48.13
N TYR A 6 14.82 -53.62 -47.34
CA TYR A 6 14.06 -53.59 -46.08
C TYR A 6 14.93 -52.86 -45.05
N ASN A 7 14.47 -51.71 -44.56
CA ASN A 7 15.14 -50.89 -43.55
C ASN A 7 14.17 -50.70 -42.38
N SER A 8 14.45 -51.29 -41.23
CA SER A 8 13.55 -51.27 -40.08
C SER A 8 14.34 -51.19 -38.78
N GLU A 9 13.84 -50.36 -37.86
CA GLU A 9 14.36 -50.20 -36.50
C GLU A 9 13.40 -50.91 -35.54
N TYR A 10 13.93 -51.78 -34.69
CA TYR A 10 13.15 -52.58 -33.76
C TYR A 10 13.96 -52.93 -32.52
N ARG A 11 13.26 -53.34 -31.45
CA ARG A 11 13.89 -53.76 -30.20
C ARG A 11 13.99 -55.27 -30.11
N LEU A 12 15.14 -55.78 -29.68
CA LEU A 12 15.34 -57.18 -29.31
C LEU A 12 15.76 -57.28 -27.85
N LYS A 13 15.32 -58.35 -27.18
CA LYS A 13 15.73 -58.67 -25.81
C LYS A 13 16.92 -59.64 -25.86
N THR A 14 18.03 -59.27 -25.22
CA THR A 14 19.20 -60.14 -25.11
C THR A 14 18.92 -61.30 -24.17
N LYS A 15 19.75 -62.36 -24.23
CA LYS A 15 19.65 -63.50 -23.29
C LYS A 15 19.78 -63.08 -21.82
N GLN A 16 20.49 -61.98 -21.57
CA GLN A 16 20.66 -61.38 -20.24
C GLN A 16 19.46 -60.53 -19.80
N GLY A 17 18.45 -60.37 -20.67
CA GLY A 17 17.19 -59.68 -20.37
C GLY A 17 17.15 -58.19 -20.75
N GLU A 18 18.25 -57.62 -21.23
CA GLU A 18 18.33 -56.22 -21.65
C GLU A 18 17.63 -56.03 -23.01
N TRP A 19 16.87 -54.94 -23.16
CA TRP A 19 16.35 -54.54 -24.47
C TRP A 19 17.33 -53.63 -25.19
N ARG A 20 17.58 -53.91 -26.47
CA ARG A 20 18.47 -53.14 -27.33
C ARG A 20 17.80 -52.78 -28.64
N TRP A 21 18.13 -51.61 -29.17
CA TRP A 21 17.65 -51.14 -30.46
C TRP A 21 18.55 -51.64 -31.57
N PHE A 22 17.94 -52.17 -32.62
CA PHE A 22 18.63 -52.69 -33.79
C PHE A 22 18.06 -52.10 -35.06
N LYS A 23 18.94 -51.80 -36.01
CA LYS A 23 18.59 -51.42 -37.37
C LYS A 23 18.94 -52.57 -38.31
N ALA A 24 17.93 -53.20 -38.90
CA ALA A 24 18.16 -54.21 -39.93
C ALA A 24 18.08 -53.61 -41.32
N ARG A 25 19.06 -53.99 -42.15
CA ARG A 25 19.05 -53.78 -43.60
C ARG A 25 19.11 -55.11 -44.30
N CYS A 26 18.07 -55.47 -45.04
CA CYS A 26 17.99 -56.75 -45.76
C CYS A 26 17.77 -56.55 -47.26
N LYS A 27 18.45 -57.39 -48.05
CA LYS A 27 18.25 -57.50 -49.50
C LYS A 27 18.02 -58.96 -49.87
N SER A 28 17.00 -59.19 -50.70
CA SER A 28 16.74 -60.51 -51.28
C SER A 28 17.59 -60.70 -52.54
N LEU A 29 18.39 -61.77 -52.57
CA LEU A 29 19.10 -62.24 -53.76
C LEU A 29 18.15 -63.14 -54.57
N ARG A 30 17.98 -62.80 -55.84
CA ARG A 30 17.01 -63.41 -56.76
C ARG A 30 17.74 -63.97 -57.98
N ASP A 31 17.24 -65.10 -58.51
CA ASP A 31 17.79 -65.71 -59.72
C ASP A 31 17.33 -64.97 -61.00
N LYS A 32 17.77 -65.45 -62.18
CA LYS A 32 17.42 -64.85 -63.47
C LYS A 32 15.92 -64.90 -63.80
N SER A 33 15.14 -65.73 -63.11
CA SER A 33 13.67 -65.80 -63.23
C SER A 33 12.93 -64.87 -62.27
N GLY A 34 13.67 -64.15 -61.39
CA GLY A 34 13.11 -63.26 -60.37
C GLY A 34 12.73 -63.96 -59.05
N LYS A 35 12.95 -65.29 -58.95
CA LYS A 35 12.66 -66.05 -57.73
C LYS A 35 13.74 -65.79 -56.68
N ALA A 36 13.33 -65.39 -55.48
CA ALA A 36 14.25 -65.18 -54.37
C ALA A 36 14.78 -66.52 -53.87
N TYR A 37 16.11 -66.65 -53.78
CA TYR A 37 16.76 -67.88 -53.32
C TYR A 37 17.61 -67.68 -52.06
N ARG A 38 17.97 -66.43 -51.72
CA ARG A 38 18.65 -66.07 -50.46
C ARG A 38 18.23 -64.67 -49.99
N VAL A 39 18.30 -64.45 -48.68
CA VAL A 39 18.22 -63.11 -48.07
C VAL A 39 19.55 -62.83 -47.41
N ALA A 40 20.18 -61.71 -47.75
CA ALA A 40 21.35 -61.20 -47.07
C ALA A 40 20.90 -60.00 -46.22
N GLY A 41 21.14 -60.06 -44.91
CA GLY A 41 20.79 -59.01 -43.96
C GLY A 41 21.98 -58.65 -43.09
N ALA A 42 22.09 -57.38 -42.74
CA ALA A 42 22.97 -56.89 -41.69
C ALA A 42 22.12 -56.20 -40.62
N THR A 43 22.46 -56.46 -39.36
CA THR A 43 21.79 -55.85 -38.21
C THR A 43 22.83 -55.07 -37.42
N THR A 44 22.60 -53.78 -37.23
CA THR A 44 23.48 -52.89 -36.47
C THR A 44 22.79 -52.54 -35.15
N ASP A 45 23.50 -52.72 -34.03
CA ASP A 45 23.05 -52.20 -32.73
C ASP A 45 23.11 -50.67 -32.79
N ILE A 46 21.98 -50.00 -32.56
CA ILE A 46 21.84 -48.53 -32.55
C ILE A 46 21.40 -48.02 -31.16
N THR A 47 21.58 -48.83 -30.12
CA THR A 47 21.12 -48.51 -28.76
C THR A 47 21.77 -47.24 -28.23
N GLU A 48 23.08 -47.05 -28.44
CA GLU A 48 23.79 -45.84 -27.99
C GLU A 48 23.32 -44.58 -28.73
N GLN A 49 23.08 -44.70 -30.04
CA GLN A 49 22.54 -43.60 -30.83
C GLN A 49 21.14 -43.19 -30.31
N LYS A 50 20.25 -44.16 -30.05
CA LYS A 50 18.92 -43.86 -29.52
C LYS A 50 18.95 -43.25 -28.13
N ARG A 51 19.83 -43.73 -27.24
CA ARG A 51 20.03 -43.13 -25.90
C ARG A 51 20.54 -41.70 -26.00
N ALA A 52 21.44 -41.40 -26.94
CA ALA A 52 21.93 -40.04 -27.17
C ALA A 52 20.84 -39.11 -27.74
N GLU A 53 20.03 -39.61 -28.70
CA GLU A 53 18.88 -38.89 -29.24
C GLU A 53 17.84 -38.57 -28.15
N GLU A 54 17.47 -39.56 -27.33
CA GLU A 54 16.52 -39.37 -26.22
C GLU A 54 17.06 -38.41 -25.15
N ALA A 55 18.33 -38.54 -24.76
CA ALA A 55 18.94 -37.66 -23.77
C ALA A 55 19.04 -36.20 -24.27
N LEU A 56 19.33 -36.02 -25.56
CA LEU A 56 19.30 -34.68 -26.17
C LEU A 56 17.89 -34.10 -26.15
N GLN A 57 16.89 -34.88 -26.58
CA GLN A 57 15.49 -34.45 -26.57
C GLN A 57 15.02 -34.07 -25.15
N GLU A 58 15.32 -34.89 -24.14
CA GLU A 58 14.95 -34.61 -22.75
C GLU A 58 15.63 -33.33 -22.23
N SER A 59 16.90 -33.11 -22.60
CA SER A 59 17.62 -31.88 -22.25
C SER A 59 17.01 -30.65 -22.92
N GLU A 60 16.64 -30.75 -24.20
CA GLU A 60 15.99 -29.66 -24.96
C GLU A 60 14.60 -29.33 -24.40
N GLU A 61 13.78 -30.35 -24.09
CA GLU A 61 12.46 -30.17 -23.48
C GLU A 61 12.57 -29.53 -22.09
N ARG A 62 13.49 -30.02 -21.25
CA ARG A 62 13.74 -29.44 -19.93
C ARG A 62 14.21 -27.99 -20.02
N PHE A 63 15.10 -27.68 -20.96
CA PHE A 63 15.57 -26.32 -21.20
C PHE A 63 14.42 -25.40 -21.63
N ALA A 64 13.62 -25.83 -22.61
CA ALA A 64 12.47 -25.07 -23.11
C ALA A 64 11.44 -24.80 -22.02
N LEU A 65 11.10 -25.80 -21.20
CA LEU A 65 10.18 -25.64 -20.07
C LEU A 65 10.71 -24.68 -19.00
N THR A 66 12.00 -24.77 -18.69
CA THR A 66 12.64 -23.90 -17.68
C THR A 66 12.62 -22.44 -18.13
N THR A 67 12.99 -22.18 -19.39
CA THR A 67 12.96 -20.83 -19.97
C THR A 67 11.54 -20.28 -20.08
N ALA A 68 10.56 -21.11 -20.46
CA ALA A 68 9.16 -20.69 -20.53
C ALA A 68 8.58 -20.38 -19.15
N GLY A 69 8.93 -21.16 -18.12
CA GLY A 69 8.44 -20.99 -16.75
C GLY A 69 9.02 -19.77 -16.03
N SER A 70 10.27 -19.37 -16.32
CA SER A 70 10.85 -18.15 -15.75
C SER A 70 10.39 -16.87 -16.44
N GLY A 71 9.90 -16.97 -17.68
CA GLY A 71 9.59 -15.81 -18.51
C GLY A 71 10.83 -15.09 -19.03
N ASP A 72 12.02 -15.70 -18.91
CA ASP A 72 13.27 -15.07 -19.31
C ASP A 72 13.48 -15.10 -20.82
N GLY A 73 14.11 -14.05 -21.32
CA GLY A 73 14.65 -13.97 -22.66
C GLY A 73 16.11 -14.36 -22.66
N LEU A 74 16.49 -15.33 -23.48
CA LEU A 74 17.88 -15.71 -23.63
C LEU A 74 18.57 -14.89 -24.72
N TRP A 75 19.86 -14.66 -24.54
CA TRP A 75 20.76 -14.05 -25.50
C TRP A 75 22.12 -14.75 -25.49
N ASP A 76 22.79 -14.75 -26.64
CA ASP A 76 24.09 -15.39 -26.84
C ASP A 76 24.98 -14.51 -27.72
N LEU A 77 26.14 -14.16 -27.21
CA LEU A 77 27.14 -13.34 -27.88
C LEU A 77 28.33 -14.22 -28.25
N ASP A 78 28.56 -14.37 -29.56
CA ASP A 78 29.85 -14.75 -30.09
C ASP A 78 30.77 -13.52 -30.10
N VAL A 79 31.78 -13.54 -29.22
CA VAL A 79 32.70 -12.42 -29.02
C VAL A 79 33.63 -12.26 -30.22
N ALA A 80 34.04 -13.37 -30.84
CA ALA A 80 34.98 -13.36 -31.97
C ALA A 80 34.27 -12.98 -33.28
N GLY A 81 33.07 -13.52 -33.49
CA GLY A 81 32.24 -13.24 -34.67
C GLY A 81 31.42 -11.94 -34.58
N GLN A 82 31.40 -11.28 -33.41
CA GLN A 82 30.53 -10.14 -33.10
C GLN A 82 29.04 -10.42 -33.43
N HIS A 83 28.64 -11.68 -33.32
CA HIS A 83 27.30 -12.12 -33.63
C HIS A 83 26.49 -12.24 -32.34
N MET A 84 25.30 -11.65 -32.34
CA MET A 84 24.38 -11.74 -31.22
C MET A 84 23.17 -12.56 -31.64
N TRP A 85 22.82 -13.56 -30.86
CA TRP A 85 21.58 -14.29 -31.01
C TRP A 85 20.63 -13.92 -29.88
N TYR A 86 19.38 -13.61 -30.23
CA TYR A 86 18.30 -13.42 -29.28
C TYR A 86 17.27 -14.54 -29.42
N SER A 87 16.77 -15.02 -28.30
CA SER A 87 15.66 -15.98 -28.27
C SER A 87 14.32 -15.34 -28.65
N LYS A 88 13.31 -16.18 -28.92
CA LYS A 88 11.94 -15.69 -29.19
C LYS A 88 11.31 -14.98 -27.98
N PRO A 89 11.40 -15.50 -26.74
CA PRO A 89 10.90 -14.77 -25.56
C PRO A 89 11.56 -13.39 -25.37
N TYR A 90 12.86 -13.26 -25.64
CA TYR A 90 13.57 -11.97 -25.59
C TYR A 90 12.90 -10.93 -26.48
N ARG A 91 12.69 -11.27 -27.77
CA ARG A 91 12.06 -10.36 -28.73
C ARG A 91 10.64 -9.98 -28.32
N LYS A 92 9.87 -10.97 -27.86
CA LYS A 92 8.48 -10.76 -27.44
C LYS A 92 8.36 -9.79 -26.27
N MET A 93 9.26 -9.85 -25.29
CA MET A 93 9.26 -8.90 -24.17
C MET A 93 9.44 -7.45 -24.63
N LEU A 94 10.15 -7.23 -25.72
CA LEU A 94 10.35 -5.91 -26.32
C LEU A 94 9.28 -5.56 -27.38
N GLY A 95 8.32 -6.46 -27.65
CA GLY A 95 7.26 -6.27 -28.63
C GLY A 95 7.63 -6.63 -30.08
N TYR A 96 8.70 -7.38 -30.29
CA TYR A 96 9.14 -7.87 -31.61
C TYR A 96 8.81 -9.36 -31.78
N GLU A 97 8.47 -9.79 -33.00
CA GLU A 97 8.10 -11.19 -33.28
C GLU A 97 9.20 -11.96 -34.02
N GLU A 98 9.88 -11.31 -34.97
CA GLU A 98 10.82 -11.96 -35.89
C GLU A 98 12.21 -11.30 -35.89
N ALA A 99 13.20 -12.02 -36.42
CA ALA A 99 14.58 -11.55 -36.49
C ALA A 99 14.78 -10.38 -37.46
N ASP A 100 13.90 -10.20 -38.44
CA ASP A 100 13.95 -9.07 -39.38
C ASP A 100 13.60 -7.74 -38.69
N ASP A 101 12.73 -7.80 -37.67
CA ASP A 101 12.26 -6.66 -36.90
C ASP A 101 13.19 -6.31 -35.72
N TYR A 102 13.91 -7.30 -35.19
CA TYR A 102 14.95 -7.13 -34.17
C TYR A 102 16.17 -7.99 -34.53
N PRO A 103 17.11 -7.42 -35.31
CA PRO A 103 18.25 -8.13 -35.86
C PRO A 103 19.17 -8.75 -34.81
N ASN A 104 19.83 -9.84 -35.22
CA ASN A 104 20.82 -10.57 -34.44
C ASN A 104 22.18 -9.82 -34.44
N THR A 105 22.19 -8.59 -33.93
CA THR A 105 23.36 -7.70 -33.86
C THR A 105 23.46 -7.03 -32.50
N LEU A 106 24.68 -6.71 -32.07
CA LEU A 106 24.90 -5.97 -30.83
C LEU A 106 24.22 -4.58 -30.84
N ALA A 107 24.20 -3.93 -32.01
CA ALA A 107 23.56 -2.64 -32.23
C ALA A 107 22.07 -2.65 -31.88
N SER A 108 21.36 -3.74 -32.20
CA SER A 108 19.92 -3.86 -31.92
C SER A 108 19.62 -3.72 -30.42
N TRP A 109 20.53 -4.19 -29.56
CA TRP A 109 20.42 -3.99 -28.12
C TRP A 109 21.00 -2.66 -27.64
N SER A 110 22.20 -2.27 -28.09
CA SER A 110 22.83 -1.04 -27.59
C SER A 110 22.02 0.20 -27.95
N ASP A 111 21.43 0.25 -29.14
CA ASP A 111 20.63 1.39 -29.60
C ASP A 111 19.27 1.47 -28.90
N ALA A 112 18.80 0.33 -28.36
CA ALA A 112 17.59 0.27 -27.56
C ALA A 112 17.82 0.63 -26.09
N LEU A 113 19.07 0.82 -25.62
CA LEU A 113 19.34 1.23 -24.24
C LEU A 113 18.91 2.68 -24.00
N HIS A 114 18.38 2.94 -22.81
CA HIS A 114 18.12 4.30 -22.38
C HIS A 114 19.42 5.13 -22.34
N PRO A 115 19.41 6.42 -22.74
CA PRO A 115 20.61 7.26 -22.78
C PRO A 115 21.44 7.25 -21.49
N ASP A 116 20.79 7.39 -20.33
CA ASP A 116 21.45 7.35 -19.02
C ASP A 116 22.08 5.99 -18.67
N ASP A 117 21.55 4.90 -19.24
CA ASP A 117 21.96 3.53 -18.91
C ASP A 117 23.00 2.98 -19.90
N HIS A 118 23.19 3.67 -21.03
CA HIS A 118 24.01 3.21 -22.15
C HIS A 118 25.48 2.98 -21.76
N GLU A 119 26.16 4.03 -21.27
CA GLU A 119 27.58 3.95 -20.89
C GLU A 119 27.84 2.99 -19.71
N PRO A 120 27.08 3.06 -18.59
CA PRO A 120 27.27 2.12 -17.47
C PRO A 120 27.10 0.66 -17.89
N THR A 121 26.09 0.36 -18.71
CA THR A 121 25.76 -1.01 -19.13
C THR A 121 26.83 -1.59 -20.05
N LEU A 122 27.29 -0.81 -21.04
CA LEU A 122 28.37 -1.24 -21.93
C LEU A 122 29.68 -1.47 -21.17
N LYS A 123 30.01 -0.58 -20.24
CA LYS A 123 31.21 -0.72 -19.38
C LYS A 123 31.14 -1.99 -18.52
N ALA A 124 29.97 -2.32 -18.00
CA ALA A 124 29.76 -3.55 -17.23
C ALA A 124 29.93 -4.80 -18.11
N LEU A 125 29.40 -4.79 -19.33
CA LEU A 125 29.55 -5.89 -20.28
C LEU A 125 31.03 -6.07 -20.68
N HIS A 126 31.71 -4.97 -20.99
CA HIS A 126 33.14 -4.95 -21.29
C HIS A 126 33.95 -5.54 -20.13
N SER A 127 33.71 -5.05 -18.90
CA SER A 127 34.39 -5.55 -17.70
C SER A 127 34.15 -7.04 -17.47
N HIS A 128 32.93 -7.53 -17.74
CA HIS A 128 32.65 -8.96 -17.69
C HIS A 128 33.47 -9.74 -18.72
N LEU A 129 33.46 -9.32 -19.99
CA LEU A 129 34.15 -10.02 -21.07
C LEU A 129 35.68 -10.06 -20.86
N GLU A 130 36.28 -8.96 -20.45
CA GLU A 130 37.73 -8.89 -20.21
C GLU A 130 38.14 -9.53 -18.87
N LYS A 131 37.54 -9.09 -17.76
CA LYS A 131 38.04 -9.36 -16.41
C LYS A 131 37.31 -10.50 -15.71
N GLY A 132 36.18 -10.95 -16.25
CA GLY A 132 35.37 -12.00 -15.62
C GLY A 132 34.57 -11.55 -14.40
N THR A 133 34.37 -10.24 -14.22
CA THR A 133 33.48 -9.72 -13.17
C THR A 133 32.07 -10.25 -13.37
N PRO A 134 31.32 -10.64 -12.32
CA PRO A 134 29.93 -11.07 -12.48
C PRO A 134 29.10 -10.03 -13.24
N TYR A 135 28.33 -10.47 -14.25
CA TYR A 135 27.40 -9.62 -14.98
C TYR A 135 25.99 -9.87 -14.46
N ASN A 136 25.47 -8.87 -13.73
CA ASN A 136 24.11 -8.79 -13.21
C ASN A 136 23.75 -7.31 -13.14
N VAL A 137 23.08 -6.81 -14.16
CA VAL A 137 22.86 -5.37 -14.35
C VAL A 137 21.40 -5.09 -14.67
N GLU A 138 20.91 -3.98 -14.14
CA GLU A 138 19.57 -3.48 -14.42
C GLU A 138 19.67 -2.26 -15.32
N PHE A 139 18.90 -2.25 -16.40
CA PHE A 139 18.87 -1.15 -17.37
C PHE A 139 17.52 -1.07 -18.07
N ARG A 140 17.23 0.06 -18.70
CA ARG A 140 16.02 0.27 -19.47
C ARG A 140 16.25 -0.01 -20.96
N LEU A 141 15.31 -0.72 -21.57
CA LEU A 141 15.24 -0.90 -23.02
C LEU A 141 13.98 -0.25 -23.59
N LEU A 142 14.09 0.31 -24.79
CA LEU A 142 12.99 0.85 -25.55
C LEU A 142 12.26 -0.30 -26.26
N THR A 143 10.97 -0.43 -26.00
CA THR A 143 10.11 -1.39 -26.69
C THR A 143 9.69 -0.87 -28.07
N LYS A 144 9.18 -1.76 -28.93
CA LYS A 144 8.62 -1.41 -30.24
C LYS A 144 7.51 -0.36 -30.17
N GLN A 145 6.81 -0.28 -29.04
CA GLN A 145 5.72 0.68 -28.81
C GLN A 145 6.21 2.06 -28.33
N GLY A 146 7.52 2.23 -28.12
CA GLY A 146 8.11 3.48 -27.65
C GLY A 146 8.11 3.64 -26.13
N GLU A 147 7.82 2.57 -25.38
CA GLU A 147 7.84 2.58 -23.92
C GLU A 147 9.19 2.09 -23.39
N TRP A 148 9.67 2.73 -22.33
CA TRP A 148 10.85 2.28 -21.59
C TRP A 148 10.46 1.24 -20.54
N ARG A 149 11.07 0.07 -20.60
CA ARG A 149 10.86 -1.00 -19.62
C ARG A 149 12.17 -1.37 -18.93
N TRP A 150 12.08 -1.72 -17.65
CA TRP A 150 13.23 -2.11 -16.85
C TRP A 150 13.52 -3.60 -17.02
N PHE A 151 14.77 -3.93 -17.28
CA PHE A 151 15.23 -5.30 -17.43
C PHE A 151 16.41 -5.58 -16.52
N ASN A 152 16.49 -6.80 -16.01
CA ASN A 152 17.69 -7.34 -15.38
C ASN A 152 18.35 -8.35 -16.32
N ALA A 153 19.61 -8.13 -16.69
CA ALA A 153 20.41 -9.04 -17.51
C ALA A 153 21.52 -9.70 -16.70
N ARG A 154 21.64 -11.03 -16.85
CA ARG A 154 22.67 -11.86 -16.20
C ARG A 154 23.32 -12.78 -17.21
N CYS A 155 24.65 -12.97 -17.13
CA CYS A 155 25.33 -13.88 -18.05
C CYS A 155 26.56 -14.59 -17.46
N LYS A 156 27.01 -15.60 -18.21
CA LYS A 156 28.27 -16.30 -18.02
C LYS A 156 29.05 -16.29 -19.33
N SER A 157 30.38 -16.27 -19.23
CA SER A 157 31.30 -16.34 -20.37
C SER A 157 32.09 -17.65 -20.38
N LEU A 158 32.28 -18.20 -21.58
CA LEU A 158 33.28 -19.22 -21.87
C LEU A 158 34.57 -18.52 -22.32
N ARG A 159 35.70 -19.02 -21.81
CA ARG A 159 37.02 -18.41 -21.99
C ARG A 159 38.00 -19.42 -22.59
N ASP A 160 38.96 -18.91 -23.35
CA ASP A 160 40.06 -19.71 -23.87
C ASP A 160 41.16 -19.93 -22.81
N GLU A 161 42.21 -20.64 -23.19
CA GLU A 161 43.36 -20.95 -22.33
C GLU A 161 44.13 -19.70 -21.85
N HIS A 162 43.96 -18.55 -22.53
CA HIS A 162 44.58 -17.27 -22.18
C HIS A 162 43.65 -16.40 -21.31
N GLY A 163 42.46 -16.90 -20.96
CA GLY A 163 41.47 -16.19 -20.15
C GLY A 163 40.58 -15.22 -20.92
N GLN A 164 40.70 -15.17 -22.25
CA GLN A 164 39.91 -14.29 -23.11
C GLN A 164 38.54 -14.91 -23.37
N SER A 165 37.47 -14.14 -23.19
CA SER A 165 36.11 -14.61 -23.48
C SER A 165 35.89 -14.76 -24.99
N TYR A 166 35.44 -15.93 -25.44
CA TYR A 166 35.05 -16.18 -26.84
C TYR A 166 33.54 -16.31 -27.02
N ARG A 167 32.78 -16.59 -25.96
CA ARG A 167 31.31 -16.65 -25.97
C ARG A 167 30.75 -16.17 -24.65
N ALA A 168 29.64 -15.44 -24.67
CA ALA A 168 28.89 -15.06 -23.48
C ALA A 168 27.40 -15.31 -23.69
N ALA A 169 26.77 -16.07 -22.79
CA ALA A 169 25.35 -16.39 -22.87
C ALA A 169 24.64 -16.02 -21.57
N GLY A 170 23.42 -15.51 -21.69
CA GLY A 170 22.71 -14.95 -20.57
C GLY A 170 21.20 -14.99 -20.71
N ALA A 171 20.56 -14.53 -19.64
CA ALA A 171 19.13 -14.34 -19.53
C ALA A 171 18.83 -12.86 -19.25
N ILE A 172 17.68 -12.39 -19.72
CA ILE A 172 17.09 -11.10 -19.41
C ILE A 172 15.69 -11.32 -18.84
N THR A 173 15.37 -10.61 -17.76
CA THR A 173 14.06 -10.67 -17.11
C THR A 173 13.47 -9.27 -17.11
N ASP A 174 12.20 -9.11 -17.49
CA ASP A 174 11.48 -7.85 -17.29
C ASP A 174 11.17 -7.67 -15.80
N ILE A 175 11.63 -6.55 -15.23
CA ILE A 175 11.45 -6.20 -13.82
C ILE A 175 10.64 -4.92 -13.66
N THR A 176 9.97 -4.46 -14.71
CA THR A 176 9.22 -3.20 -14.72
C THR A 176 8.16 -3.17 -13.62
N ASP A 177 7.36 -4.23 -13.52
CA ASP A 177 6.27 -4.30 -12.54
C ASP A 177 6.81 -4.28 -11.11
N HIS A 178 7.91 -4.98 -10.85
CA HIS A 178 8.58 -4.97 -9.55
C HIS A 178 9.14 -3.58 -9.19
N LYS A 179 9.74 -2.87 -10.16
CA LYS A 179 10.21 -1.49 -9.96
C LYS A 179 9.05 -0.55 -9.70
N GLN A 180 7.96 -0.68 -10.45
CA GLN A 180 6.78 0.15 -10.34
C GLN A 180 6.09 -0.03 -8.98
N GLN A 181 5.90 -1.28 -8.54
CA GLN A 181 5.39 -1.59 -7.20
C GLN A 181 6.28 -1.00 -6.09
N GLY A 182 7.60 -1.07 -6.25
CA GLY A 182 8.54 -0.49 -5.29
C GLY A 182 8.46 1.05 -5.22
N ILE A 183 8.20 1.73 -6.34
CA ILE A 183 8.00 3.18 -6.38
C ILE A 183 6.65 3.54 -5.76
N GLU A 184 5.59 2.83 -6.13
CA GLU A 184 4.23 3.05 -5.59
C GLU A 184 4.20 2.87 -4.08
N LEU A 185 4.84 1.82 -3.56
CA LEU A 185 4.93 1.59 -2.11
C LEU A 185 5.69 2.73 -1.41
N LYS A 186 6.80 3.21 -1.99
CA LYS A 186 7.54 4.35 -1.44
C LYS A 186 6.71 5.62 -1.45
N GLN A 187 5.98 5.89 -2.53
CA GLN A 187 5.09 7.05 -2.65
C GLN A 187 3.91 6.96 -1.68
N ALA A 188 3.30 5.78 -1.52
CA ALA A 188 2.22 5.55 -0.57
C ALA A 188 2.71 5.74 0.88
N ASN A 189 3.87 5.18 1.23
CA ASN A 189 4.48 5.36 2.55
C ASN A 189 4.78 6.83 2.84
N PHE A 190 5.44 7.53 1.89
CA PHE A 190 5.72 8.96 2.03
C PHE A 190 4.44 9.80 2.19
N SER A 191 3.41 9.51 1.38
CA SER A 191 2.13 10.21 1.45
C SER A 191 1.42 9.97 2.78
N SER A 192 1.44 8.72 3.28
CA SER A 192 0.87 8.37 4.58
C SER A 192 1.59 9.09 5.72
N GLU A 193 2.93 9.08 5.71
CA GLU A 193 3.74 9.75 6.73
C GLU A 193 3.50 11.26 6.73
N MET A 194 3.47 11.90 5.56
CA MET A 194 3.15 13.32 5.43
C MET A 194 1.74 13.65 5.93
N ALA A 195 0.73 12.85 5.60
CA ALA A 195 -0.63 13.07 6.05
C ALA A 195 -0.75 12.96 7.59
N MET A 196 -0.05 12.01 8.19
CA MET A 196 0.00 11.82 9.65
C MET A 196 0.69 13.01 10.34
N ASN A 197 1.86 13.41 9.83
CA ASN A 197 2.62 14.55 10.36
C ASN A 197 1.83 15.86 10.27
N LEU A 198 1.23 16.17 9.12
CA LEU A 198 0.42 17.40 8.92
C LEU A 198 -0.85 17.42 9.77
N SER A 199 -1.37 16.25 10.17
CA SER A 199 -2.58 16.14 10.99
C SER A 199 -2.30 16.08 12.49
N HIS A 200 -1.03 16.19 12.91
CA HIS A 200 -0.58 15.98 14.29
C HIS A 200 -1.02 14.61 14.84
N ILE A 201 -0.95 13.58 14.00
CA ILE A 201 -1.28 12.20 14.35
C ILE A 201 0.02 11.39 14.46
N GLY A 202 0.23 10.81 15.64
CA GLY A 202 1.24 9.80 15.89
C GLY A 202 0.63 8.40 15.80
N SER A 203 1.47 7.40 15.55
CA SER A 203 1.10 5.98 15.68
C SER A 203 1.88 5.30 16.79
N TRP A 204 1.22 4.34 17.43
CA TRP A 204 1.80 3.47 18.44
C TRP A 204 1.32 2.04 18.22
N TRP A 205 2.13 1.07 18.61
CA TRP A 205 1.73 -0.34 18.59
C TRP A 205 2.39 -1.11 19.72
N MET A 206 1.87 -2.30 19.97
CA MET A 206 2.38 -3.26 20.94
C MET A 206 2.34 -4.63 20.28
N ASP A 207 3.47 -5.32 20.28
CA ASP A 207 3.50 -6.74 19.94
C ASP A 207 3.25 -7.54 21.21
N TYR A 208 1.97 -7.77 21.50
CA TYR A 208 1.51 -8.43 22.71
C TYR A 208 1.99 -9.89 22.80
N SER A 209 2.34 -10.50 21.66
CA SER A 209 2.90 -11.85 21.64
C SER A 209 4.36 -11.92 22.12
N VAL A 210 5.08 -10.80 22.03
CA VAL A 210 6.49 -10.68 22.40
C VAL A 210 6.64 -10.02 23.77
N ASP A 211 5.95 -8.90 23.97
CA ASP A 211 6.02 -8.09 25.18
C ASP A 211 4.64 -7.47 25.49
N HIS A 212 4.27 -7.56 26.76
CA HIS A 212 2.95 -7.13 27.26
C HIS A 212 3.03 -5.76 27.96
N ASP A 213 4.23 -5.21 28.12
CA ASP A 213 4.47 -4.02 28.97
C ASP A 213 5.08 -2.84 28.22
N SER A 214 5.17 -2.90 26.89
CA SER A 214 5.80 -1.83 26.10
C SER A 214 4.98 -1.37 24.91
N PHE A 215 4.90 -0.06 24.74
CA PHE A 215 4.46 0.58 23.51
C PHE A 215 5.67 0.95 22.65
N TYR A 216 5.59 0.58 21.38
CA TYR A 216 6.43 1.12 20.32
C TYR A 216 5.77 2.38 19.77
N LEU A 217 6.53 3.47 19.77
CA LEU A 217 6.11 4.77 19.26
C LEU A 217 6.83 5.05 17.95
N ALA A 218 6.08 5.40 16.91
CA ALA A 218 6.68 5.91 15.69
C ALA A 218 7.43 7.23 15.95
N PRO A 219 8.46 7.57 15.16
CA PRO A 219 9.18 8.85 15.26
C PRO A 219 8.29 10.08 15.36
N SER A 220 7.20 10.13 14.57
CA SER A 220 6.24 11.25 14.58
C SER A 220 5.50 11.41 15.91
N THR A 221 5.33 10.32 16.66
CA THR A 221 4.64 10.31 17.95
C THR A 221 5.50 10.91 19.06
N LEU A 222 6.82 10.82 18.95
CA LEU A 222 7.75 11.30 19.98
C LEU A 222 7.60 12.80 20.20
N GLY A 223 7.51 13.58 19.12
CA GLY A 223 7.29 15.03 19.21
C GLY A 223 5.95 15.41 19.84
N LEU A 224 4.90 14.59 19.64
CA LEU A 224 3.57 14.82 20.23
C LEU A 224 3.58 14.56 21.74
N LEU A 225 4.33 13.55 22.18
CA LEU A 225 4.47 13.19 23.59
C LEU A 225 5.61 13.94 24.29
N GLY A 226 6.41 14.73 23.57
CA GLY A 226 7.59 15.37 24.15
C GLY A 226 8.65 14.37 24.60
N GLU A 227 8.77 13.25 23.89
CA GLU A 227 9.83 12.27 24.04
C GLU A 227 11.06 12.67 23.21
N PRO A 228 12.27 12.20 23.56
CA PRO A 228 13.48 12.46 22.77
C PRO A 228 13.30 12.03 21.31
N PRO A 229 13.63 12.88 20.32
CA PRO A 229 13.45 12.53 18.92
C PRO A 229 14.40 11.40 18.51
N SER A 230 13.89 10.47 17.71
CA SER A 230 14.61 9.32 17.16
C SER A 230 14.16 9.08 15.72
N GLU A 231 15.07 8.64 14.86
CA GLU A 231 14.74 8.19 13.49
C GLU A 231 14.07 6.81 13.49
N GLU A 232 14.26 6.04 14.56
CA GLU A 232 13.67 4.72 14.76
C GLU A 232 12.54 4.76 15.79
N ALA A 233 11.67 3.76 15.74
CA ALA A 233 10.62 3.60 16.72
C ALA A 233 11.21 3.48 18.13
N SER A 234 10.69 4.26 19.07
CA SER A 234 11.16 4.25 20.46
C SER A 234 10.19 3.50 21.34
N LEU A 235 10.72 2.90 22.40
CA LEU A 235 9.96 2.09 23.33
C LEU A 235 9.68 2.87 24.61
N ILE A 236 8.41 2.89 25.04
CA ILE A 236 8.01 3.37 26.38
C ILE A 236 7.22 2.26 27.08
N THR A 237 7.32 2.16 28.40
CA THR A 237 6.57 1.15 29.15
C THR A 237 5.12 1.57 29.38
N VAL A 238 4.23 0.59 29.55
CA VAL A 238 2.84 0.84 29.96
C VAL A 238 2.82 1.53 31.31
N GLU A 239 3.67 1.10 32.26
CA GLU A 239 3.85 1.75 33.56
C GLU A 239 4.17 3.25 33.41
N HIS A 240 5.13 3.60 32.55
CA HIS A 240 5.53 5.00 32.32
C HIS A 240 4.35 5.85 31.80
N TRP A 241 3.60 5.32 30.82
CA TRP A 241 2.40 5.98 30.31
C TRP A 241 1.34 6.16 31.41
N VAL A 242 1.05 5.09 32.17
CA VAL A 242 0.06 5.07 33.26
C VAL A 242 0.40 6.12 34.33
N GLU A 243 1.64 6.12 34.82
CA GLU A 243 2.11 7.07 35.83
C GLU A 243 1.95 8.50 35.35
N ASN A 244 2.29 8.78 34.09
CA ASN A 244 2.21 10.13 33.55
C ASN A 244 0.77 10.62 33.44
N VAL A 245 -0.14 9.84 32.82
CA VAL A 245 -1.53 10.27 32.64
C VAL A 245 -2.27 10.42 33.97
N ILE A 246 -2.03 9.53 34.94
CA ILE A 246 -2.64 9.62 36.28
C ILE A 246 -2.11 10.83 37.04
N ARG A 247 -0.81 11.12 36.96
CA ARG A 247 -0.20 12.30 37.59
C ARG A 247 -0.74 13.60 37.01
N THR A 248 -0.93 13.66 35.68
CA THR A 248 -1.44 14.86 35.01
C THR A 248 -2.91 15.11 35.36
N ASN A 249 -3.74 14.07 35.26
CA ASN A 249 -5.16 14.15 35.62
C ASN A 249 -5.66 12.77 36.04
N LYS A 250 -5.83 12.58 37.35
CA LYS A 250 -6.20 11.28 37.92
C LYS A 250 -7.49 10.71 37.31
N GLU A 251 -8.52 11.53 37.21
CA GLU A 251 -9.85 11.07 36.79
C GLU A 251 -9.86 10.66 35.30
N LEU A 252 -9.31 11.49 34.42
CA LEU A 252 -9.18 11.16 32.99
C LEU A 252 -8.17 10.04 32.75
N GLY A 253 -7.08 10.00 33.52
CA GLY A 253 -6.06 8.97 33.45
C GLY A 253 -6.60 7.59 33.83
N GLU A 254 -7.35 7.47 34.93
CA GLU A 254 -7.99 6.22 35.34
C GLU A 254 -8.98 5.70 34.28
N VAL A 255 -9.76 6.60 33.66
CA VAL A 255 -10.66 6.24 32.55
C VAL A 255 -9.88 5.72 31.34
N ALA A 256 -8.81 6.40 30.94
CA ALA A 256 -8.00 5.98 29.80
C ALA A 256 -7.34 4.61 30.02
N VAL A 257 -6.79 4.38 31.21
CA VAL A 257 -6.15 3.11 31.60
C VAL A 257 -7.19 1.99 31.68
N ALA A 258 -8.36 2.26 32.27
CA ALA A 258 -9.44 1.27 32.36
C ALA A 258 -9.95 0.86 30.97
N ALA A 259 -10.15 1.81 30.06
CA ALA A 259 -10.60 1.53 28.70
C ALA A 259 -9.55 0.72 27.90
N PHE A 260 -8.26 1.02 28.07
CA PHE A 260 -7.18 0.22 27.47
C PHE A 260 -7.20 -1.23 27.97
N ARG A 261 -7.29 -1.44 29.29
CA ARG A 261 -7.35 -2.78 29.89
C ARG A 261 -8.60 -3.54 29.47
N LEU A 262 -9.76 -2.88 29.46
CA LEU A 262 -11.02 -3.49 29.05
C LEU A 262 -10.97 -3.97 27.59
N ALA A 263 -10.31 -3.23 26.69
CA ALA A 263 -10.16 -3.65 25.29
C ALA A 263 -9.28 -4.90 25.12
N LEU A 264 -8.33 -5.14 26.03
CA LEU A 264 -7.52 -6.36 26.05
C LEU A 264 -8.34 -7.58 26.51
N GLU A 265 -9.34 -7.38 27.37
CA GLU A 265 -10.18 -8.44 27.93
C GLU A 265 -11.43 -8.72 27.06
N ASP A 266 -12.09 -7.68 26.57
CA ASP A 266 -13.35 -7.75 25.83
C ASP A 266 -13.16 -7.30 24.38
N ALA A 267 -13.41 -8.20 23.43
CA ALA A 267 -13.30 -7.92 22.00
C ALA A 267 -14.33 -6.90 21.47
N SER A 268 -15.40 -6.62 22.21
CA SER A 268 -16.40 -5.60 21.86
C SER A 268 -16.00 -4.19 22.32
N ALA A 269 -15.09 -4.09 23.29
CA ALA A 269 -14.59 -2.83 23.80
C ALA A 269 -13.65 -2.15 22.81
N LYS A 270 -13.70 -0.82 22.79
CA LYS A 270 -12.90 0.01 21.89
C LYS A 270 -11.99 0.92 22.69
N ILE A 271 -10.77 1.09 22.21
CA ILE A 271 -9.88 2.14 22.70
C ILE A 271 -10.23 3.39 21.91
N ASP A 272 -10.98 4.30 22.52
CA ASP A 272 -11.20 5.67 22.05
C ASP A 272 -11.30 6.54 23.30
N VAL A 273 -10.17 7.11 23.69
CA VAL A 273 -10.01 7.78 24.98
C VAL A 273 -9.43 9.17 24.79
N ILE A 274 -9.90 10.10 25.60
CA ILE A 274 -9.33 11.44 25.71
C ILE A 274 -8.73 11.56 27.10
N TYR A 275 -7.46 11.95 27.17
CA TYR A 275 -6.74 12.15 28.42
C TYR A 275 -5.80 13.34 28.33
N GLN A 276 -5.34 13.80 29.50
CA GLN A 276 -4.29 14.80 29.59
C GLN A 276 -2.94 14.09 29.79
N TYR A 277 -1.89 14.64 29.16
CA TYR A 277 -0.55 14.11 29.23
C TYR A 277 0.44 15.24 29.49
N THR A 278 1.35 15.07 30.46
CA THR A 278 2.43 16.02 30.70
C THR A 278 3.64 15.61 29.88
N ARG A 279 4.02 16.44 28.91
CA ARG A 279 5.20 16.21 28.07
C ARG A 279 6.48 16.23 28.92
N PRO A 280 7.31 15.16 28.91
CA PRO A 280 8.52 15.12 29.74
C PRO A 280 9.57 16.20 29.41
N ILE A 281 9.64 16.63 28.14
CA ILE A 281 10.67 17.57 27.67
C ILE A 281 10.47 19.02 28.13
N ASP A 282 9.22 19.49 28.21
CA ASP A 282 8.88 20.89 28.51
C ASP A 282 7.95 21.04 29.73
N GLY A 283 7.31 19.96 30.18
CA GLY A 283 6.34 19.98 31.28
C GLY A 283 4.94 20.47 30.87
N ASP A 284 4.70 20.73 29.58
CA ASP A 284 3.42 21.21 29.11
C ASP A 284 2.35 20.12 29.19
N VAL A 285 1.14 20.53 29.61
CA VAL A 285 -0.03 19.65 29.63
C VAL A 285 -0.74 19.74 28.30
N VAL A 286 -0.83 18.61 27.60
CA VAL A 286 -1.54 18.46 26.33
C VAL A 286 -2.76 17.56 26.48
N TRP A 287 -3.77 17.80 25.64
CA TRP A 287 -4.91 16.92 25.49
C TRP A 287 -4.67 15.94 24.36
N MET A 288 -4.70 14.66 24.66
CA MET A 288 -4.47 13.59 23.70
C MET A 288 -5.74 12.79 23.50
N ARG A 289 -6.06 12.49 22.24
CA ARG A 289 -7.04 11.46 21.89
C ARG A 289 -6.31 10.24 21.34
N ALA A 290 -6.44 9.10 22.01
CA ALA A 290 -5.89 7.85 21.54
C ALA A 290 -7.00 6.93 21.05
N ILE A 291 -6.84 6.39 19.85
CA ILE A 291 -7.73 5.40 19.25
C ILE A 291 -6.92 4.16 18.94
N GLY A 292 -7.38 2.99 19.38
CA GLY A 292 -6.65 1.73 19.23
C GLY A 292 -7.55 0.57 18.84
N LYS A 293 -6.95 -0.42 18.18
CA LYS A 293 -7.55 -1.69 17.77
C LYS A 293 -6.71 -2.84 18.29
N VAL A 294 -7.38 -3.76 18.99
CA VAL A 294 -6.79 -5.01 19.47
C VAL A 294 -6.96 -6.09 18.40
N ILE A 295 -5.88 -6.77 18.06
CA ILE A 295 -5.82 -7.86 17.08
C ILE A 295 -5.64 -9.16 17.85
N ARG A 296 -6.43 -10.17 17.49
CA ARG A 296 -6.48 -11.47 18.16
C ARG A 296 -6.26 -12.60 17.16
N ASP A 297 -5.72 -13.71 17.65
CA ASP A 297 -5.61 -14.95 16.89
C ASP A 297 -6.96 -15.70 16.81
N ASP A 298 -6.99 -16.80 16.05
CA ASP A 298 -8.17 -17.67 15.91
C ASP A 298 -8.62 -18.31 17.24
N SER A 299 -7.76 -18.32 18.26
CA SER A 299 -8.06 -18.83 19.61
C SER A 299 -8.58 -17.73 20.55
N GLY A 300 -8.63 -16.48 20.10
CA GLY A 300 -9.10 -15.32 20.86
C GLY A 300 -8.02 -14.61 21.69
N ASN A 301 -6.77 -15.06 21.64
CA ASN A 301 -5.66 -14.44 22.37
C ASN A 301 -5.24 -13.14 21.68
N VAL A 302 -4.88 -12.12 22.44
CA VAL A 302 -4.34 -10.87 21.89
C VAL A 302 -2.96 -11.12 21.32
N THR A 303 -2.74 -10.75 20.05
CA THR A 303 -1.42 -10.84 19.40
C THR A 303 -0.79 -9.46 19.28
N ASN A 304 -1.58 -8.44 18.92
CA ASN A 304 -1.07 -7.09 18.68
C ASN A 304 -2.10 -6.05 19.08
N VAL A 305 -1.62 -4.86 19.44
CA VAL A 305 -2.46 -3.67 19.58
C VAL A 305 -1.87 -2.58 18.72
N HIS A 306 -2.69 -1.95 17.89
CA HIS A 306 -2.27 -0.84 17.03
C HIS A 306 -3.17 0.35 17.29
N GLY A 307 -2.59 1.54 17.37
CA GLY A 307 -3.36 2.75 17.56
C GLY A 307 -2.71 3.99 16.98
N VAL A 308 -3.53 5.02 16.97
CA VAL A 308 -3.14 6.38 16.65
C VAL A 308 -3.39 7.27 17.86
N ILE A 309 -2.62 8.34 17.95
CA ILE A 309 -2.77 9.36 18.97
C ILE A 309 -2.74 10.72 18.30
N LYS A 310 -3.63 11.61 18.72
CA LYS A 310 -3.73 12.96 18.18
C LYS A 310 -3.67 13.98 19.31
N ASP A 311 -2.86 15.01 19.14
CA ASP A 311 -2.94 16.21 19.97
C ASP A 311 -4.19 17.01 19.60
N ILE A 312 -5.11 17.14 20.55
CA ILE A 312 -6.36 17.88 20.44
C ILE A 312 -6.39 19.11 21.36
N THR A 313 -5.23 19.58 21.82
CA THR A 313 -5.09 20.70 22.76
C THR A 313 -5.74 21.97 22.22
N GLU A 314 -5.42 22.37 20.99
CA GLU A 314 -6.01 23.58 20.39
C GLU A 314 -7.53 23.45 20.20
N GLN A 315 -8.01 22.26 19.86
CA GLN A 315 -9.44 21.99 19.78
C GLN A 315 -10.11 22.14 21.16
N LYS A 316 -9.50 21.57 22.20
CA LYS A 316 -10.02 21.65 23.58
C LYS A 316 -9.96 23.05 24.16
N LYS A 317 -8.90 23.82 23.88
CA LYS A 317 -8.83 25.25 24.24
C LYS A 317 -9.98 26.03 23.61
N THR A 318 -10.20 25.86 22.31
CA THR A 318 -11.30 26.52 21.59
C THR A 318 -12.68 26.15 22.18
N GLU A 319 -12.91 24.87 22.47
CA GLU A 319 -14.15 24.38 23.06
C GLU A 319 -14.40 24.98 24.45
N LEU A 320 -13.37 25.01 25.29
CA LEU A 320 -13.43 25.60 26.64
C LEU A 320 -13.63 27.11 26.60
N GLU A 321 -12.91 27.83 25.72
CA GLU A 321 -13.10 29.27 25.54
C GLU A 321 -14.52 29.62 25.06
N LEU A 322 -15.07 28.81 24.16
CA LEU A 322 -16.45 28.98 23.69
C LEU A 322 -17.45 28.74 24.82
N SER A 323 -17.25 27.68 25.61
CA SER A 323 -18.09 27.38 26.78
C SER A 323 -18.03 28.50 27.82
N GLN A 324 -16.83 29.00 28.13
CA GLN A 324 -16.64 30.11 29.07
C GLN A 324 -17.31 31.39 28.59
N LYS A 325 -17.15 31.74 27.30
CA LYS A 325 -17.85 32.90 26.72
C LYS A 325 -19.36 32.73 26.75
N HIS A 326 -19.86 31.52 26.53
CA HIS A 326 -21.29 31.24 26.61
C HIS A 326 -21.82 31.43 28.03
N GLU A 327 -21.15 30.89 29.04
CA GLU A 327 -21.50 31.08 30.45
C GLU A 327 -21.44 32.55 30.88
N GLU A 328 -20.41 33.28 30.44
CA GLU A 328 -20.29 34.72 30.71
C GLU A 328 -21.45 35.52 30.10
N LEU A 329 -21.85 35.21 28.87
CA LEU A 329 -23.02 35.84 28.22
C LEU A 329 -24.33 35.55 28.96
N VAL A 330 -24.57 34.30 29.36
CA VAL A 330 -25.76 33.92 30.14
C VAL A 330 -25.78 34.70 31.45
N ARG A 331 -24.64 34.77 32.16
CA ARG A 331 -24.54 35.53 33.41
C ARG A 331 -24.79 37.03 33.23
N LEU A 332 -24.25 37.64 32.17
CA LEU A 332 -24.51 39.06 31.87
C LEU A 332 -25.98 39.34 31.59
N ILE A 333 -26.67 38.43 30.89
CA ILE A 333 -28.12 38.53 30.63
C ILE A 333 -28.92 38.41 31.93
N GLU A 334 -28.52 37.50 32.81
CA GLU A 334 -29.15 37.31 34.13
C GLU A 334 -29.05 38.56 35.03
N GLU A 335 -27.93 39.27 34.99
CA GLU A 335 -27.68 40.47 35.80
C GLU A 335 -28.33 41.75 35.21
N LEU A 336 -28.97 41.70 34.04
CA LEU A 336 -29.63 42.87 33.46
C LEU A 336 -30.84 43.32 34.29
N PRO A 337 -30.98 44.62 34.63
CA PRO A 337 -32.13 45.15 35.38
C PRO A 337 -33.38 45.33 34.51
N ILE A 338 -33.43 44.70 33.35
CA ILE A 338 -34.55 44.74 32.41
C ILE A 338 -34.98 43.30 32.07
N PRO A 339 -36.28 43.04 31.88
CA PRO A 339 -36.75 41.76 31.36
C PRO A 339 -36.09 41.44 30.02
N ALA A 340 -35.43 40.29 29.93
CA ALA A 340 -34.76 39.82 28.72
C ALA A 340 -35.13 38.36 28.44
N THR A 341 -35.28 38.05 27.15
CA THR A 341 -35.54 36.69 26.66
C THR A 341 -34.59 36.38 25.51
N GLN A 342 -34.00 35.19 25.50
CA GLN A 342 -33.24 34.66 24.37
C GLN A 342 -34.09 33.63 23.63
N THR A 343 -34.10 33.70 22.30
CA THR A 343 -34.86 32.77 21.44
C THR A 343 -33.98 32.20 20.36
N ASP A 344 -34.34 31.02 19.85
CA ASP A 344 -33.78 30.51 18.60
C ASP A 344 -34.45 31.13 17.36
N ASN A 345 -34.05 30.68 16.18
CA ASN A 345 -34.59 31.15 14.89
C ASN A 345 -36.02 30.66 14.61
N ASP A 346 -36.47 29.61 15.29
CA ASP A 346 -37.81 29.05 15.18
C ASP A 346 -38.79 29.73 16.16
N GLY A 347 -38.29 30.62 17.02
CA GLY A 347 -39.07 31.35 18.00
C GLY A 347 -39.33 30.58 19.29
N ASN A 348 -38.57 29.52 19.56
CA ASN A 348 -38.58 28.87 20.88
C ASN A 348 -37.80 29.75 21.86
N VAL A 349 -38.33 29.92 23.07
CA VAL A 349 -37.63 30.64 24.13
C VAL A 349 -36.58 29.70 24.72
N LEU A 350 -35.32 30.09 24.62
CA LEU A 350 -34.17 29.34 25.14
C LEU A 350 -33.85 29.74 26.58
N HIS A 351 -34.05 31.00 26.92
CA HIS A 351 -33.69 31.54 28.23
C HIS A 351 -34.51 32.79 28.56
N ILE A 352 -34.83 32.98 29.84
CA ILE A 352 -35.43 34.20 30.40
C ILE A 352 -34.63 34.59 31.64
N ASN A 353 -34.37 35.88 31.82
CA ASN A 353 -33.59 36.33 32.98
C ASN A 353 -34.45 36.54 34.25
N HIS A 354 -33.79 36.65 35.40
CA HIS A 354 -34.48 36.85 36.69
C HIS A 354 -35.37 38.09 36.71
N SER A 355 -34.93 39.22 36.13
CA SER A 355 -35.74 40.45 36.01
C SER A 355 -37.05 40.24 35.25
N PHE A 356 -37.08 39.35 34.26
CA PHE A 356 -38.31 38.98 33.55
C PHE A 356 -39.29 38.27 34.47
N VAL A 357 -38.78 37.29 35.24
CA VAL A 357 -39.59 36.53 36.20
C VAL A 357 -40.08 37.44 37.33
N ASP A 358 -39.22 38.29 37.89
CA ASP A 358 -39.56 39.16 39.01
C ASP A 358 -40.60 40.22 38.65
N LEU A 359 -40.48 40.81 37.45
CA LEU A 359 -41.39 41.86 37.01
C LEU A 359 -42.71 41.31 36.47
N LEU A 360 -42.66 40.24 35.67
CA LEU A 360 -43.82 39.74 34.92
C LEU A 360 -44.45 38.50 35.55
N GLY A 361 -43.72 37.78 36.42
CA GLY A 361 -44.21 36.60 37.15
C GLY A 361 -44.26 35.30 36.34
N TYR A 362 -43.79 35.30 35.09
CA TYR A 362 -43.84 34.14 34.19
C TYR A 362 -42.50 33.44 34.11
N THR A 363 -42.53 32.11 34.10
CA THR A 363 -41.37 31.25 33.87
C THR A 363 -41.29 30.80 32.41
N ILE A 364 -40.19 30.16 32.03
CA ILE A 364 -40.01 29.64 30.66
C ILE A 364 -41.05 28.58 30.29
N GLU A 365 -41.60 27.89 31.29
CA GLU A 365 -42.65 26.88 31.14
C GLU A 365 -44.00 27.52 30.79
N ASP A 366 -44.24 28.75 31.25
CA ASP A 366 -45.45 29.52 30.94
C ASP A 366 -45.39 30.14 29.54
N ILE A 367 -44.18 30.44 29.04
CA ILE A 367 -43.91 31.06 27.73
C ILE A 367 -42.88 30.28 26.90
N PRO A 368 -43.17 29.03 26.50
CA PRO A 368 -42.19 28.19 25.79
C PRO A 368 -41.83 28.70 24.38
N THR A 369 -42.67 29.56 23.80
CA THR A 369 -42.44 30.16 22.47
C THR A 369 -42.79 31.64 22.44
N VAL A 370 -42.17 32.37 21.52
CA VAL A 370 -42.53 33.76 21.19
C VAL A 370 -44.03 33.85 20.83
N GLU A 371 -44.58 32.84 20.17
CA GLU A 371 -46.00 32.87 19.79
C GLU A 371 -46.93 32.76 21.02
N SER A 372 -46.56 31.94 22.00
CA SER A 372 -47.36 31.73 23.23
C SER A 372 -47.48 32.99 24.10
N HIS A 373 -46.45 33.86 24.13
CA HIS A 373 -46.49 35.05 24.99
C HIS A 373 -47.50 36.11 24.50
N TRP A 374 -47.78 36.17 23.18
CA TRP A 374 -48.61 37.23 22.63
C TRP A 374 -50.02 37.22 23.22
N GLU A 375 -50.55 36.02 23.50
CA GLU A 375 -51.88 35.89 24.08
C GLU A 375 -51.91 36.20 25.58
N LEU A 376 -50.84 35.86 26.28
CA LEU A 376 -50.65 36.12 27.71
C LEU A 376 -50.47 37.61 27.99
N PHE A 377 -49.58 38.29 27.26
CA PHE A 377 -49.24 39.69 27.53
C PHE A 377 -50.25 40.68 26.93
N TYR A 378 -50.94 40.27 25.86
CA TYR A 378 -51.92 41.09 25.16
C TYR A 378 -53.25 40.34 25.01
N PRO A 379 -54.04 40.24 26.09
CA PRO A 379 -55.29 39.47 26.08
C PRO A 379 -56.37 40.07 25.18
N ASP A 380 -56.33 41.38 24.87
CA ASP A 380 -57.22 42.00 23.88
C ASP A 380 -56.82 41.62 22.45
N PRO A 381 -57.65 40.87 21.71
CA PRO A 381 -57.33 40.42 20.35
C PRO A 381 -57.14 41.56 19.35
N LYS A 382 -57.83 42.70 19.54
CA LYS A 382 -57.77 43.84 18.63
C LYS A 382 -56.45 44.59 18.79
N TYR A 383 -56.05 44.81 20.04
CA TYR A 383 -54.78 45.44 20.39
C TYR A 383 -53.59 44.55 19.99
N ARG A 384 -53.64 43.25 20.33
CA ARG A 384 -52.63 42.25 19.94
C ARG A 384 -52.39 42.20 18.44
N LYS A 385 -53.45 42.27 17.63
CA LYS A 385 -53.34 42.27 16.16
C LYS A 385 -52.63 43.52 15.62
N GLN A 386 -52.86 44.69 16.24
CA GLN A 386 -52.17 45.93 15.87
C GLN A 386 -50.68 45.85 16.22
N LEU A 387 -50.35 45.43 17.45
CA LEU A 387 -48.96 45.25 17.90
C LEU A 387 -48.19 44.22 17.06
N LYS A 388 -48.77 43.04 16.78
CA LYS A 388 -48.12 42.04 15.91
C LYS A 388 -47.81 42.60 14.53
N ALA A 389 -48.70 43.42 13.96
CA ALA A 389 -48.48 44.03 12.65
C ALA A 389 -47.33 45.05 12.68
N ALA A 390 -47.27 45.90 13.72
CA ALA A 390 -46.18 46.85 13.93
C ALA A 390 -44.84 46.14 14.15
N TRP A 391 -44.82 45.12 15.01
CA TRP A 391 -43.65 44.27 15.27
C TRP A 391 -43.13 43.58 14.02
N THR A 392 -44.01 42.92 13.27
CA THR A 392 -43.64 42.23 12.02
C THR A 392 -43.06 43.21 11.00
N HIS A 393 -43.59 44.44 10.92
CA HIS A 393 -43.06 45.47 10.04
C HIS A 393 -41.64 45.89 10.45
N SER A 394 -41.43 46.16 11.74
CA SER A 394 -40.13 46.57 12.29
C SER A 394 -39.06 45.48 12.17
N VAL A 395 -39.41 44.21 12.45
CA VAL A 395 -38.51 43.06 12.25
C VAL A 395 -38.14 42.92 10.78
N LYS A 396 -39.10 43.00 9.85
CA LYS A 396 -38.82 42.91 8.40
C LYS A 396 -37.94 44.06 7.90
N LYS A 397 -38.09 45.25 8.48
CA LYS A 397 -37.26 46.41 8.15
C LYS A 397 -35.83 46.17 8.65
N SER A 398 -35.67 45.79 9.93
CA SER A 398 -34.39 45.44 10.55
C SER A 398 -33.65 44.34 9.76
N ALA A 399 -34.35 43.25 9.40
CA ALA A 399 -33.77 42.16 8.62
C ALA A 399 -33.26 42.59 7.23
N LYS A 400 -33.85 43.63 6.62
CA LYS A 400 -33.41 44.18 5.33
C LYS A 400 -32.27 45.19 5.45
N THR A 401 -32.19 45.92 6.57
CA THR A 401 -31.26 47.04 6.73
C THR A 401 -30.10 46.76 7.68
N GLY A 402 -30.18 45.70 8.48
CA GLY A 402 -29.22 45.38 9.56
C GLY A 402 -29.29 46.33 10.76
N LEU A 403 -30.25 47.27 10.79
CA LEU A 403 -30.41 48.23 11.89
C LEU A 403 -31.20 47.61 13.05
N ALA A 404 -30.87 47.98 14.29
CA ALA A 404 -31.62 47.56 15.47
C ALA A 404 -33.11 47.94 15.37
N ILE A 405 -33.98 47.09 15.93
CA ILE A 405 -35.41 47.38 16.04
C ILE A 405 -35.58 48.50 17.07
N ASP A 406 -36.22 49.59 16.66
CA ASP A 406 -36.58 50.69 17.57
C ASP A 406 -37.90 50.36 18.29
N PRO A 407 -37.89 50.12 19.60
CA PRO A 407 -39.09 49.78 20.36
C PRO A 407 -40.06 50.97 20.53
N MET A 408 -39.64 52.22 20.25
CA MET A 408 -40.52 53.40 20.35
C MET A 408 -41.40 53.62 19.10
N LEU A 409 -41.28 52.77 18.08
CA LEU A 409 -42.09 52.80 16.85
C LEU A 409 -43.17 51.70 16.81
N LEU A 410 -43.41 51.00 17.92
CA LEU A 410 -44.38 49.90 18.06
C LEU A 410 -45.78 50.34 18.46
#